data_AF-A0A397T8S2-F1
#
_entry.id   AF-A0A397T8S2-F1
#
_cell.length_a   1.000
_cell.length_b   1.000
_cell.length_c   1.000
_cell.angle_alpha   90.00
_cell.angle_beta   90.00
_cell.angle_gamma   90.00
#
_symmetry.space_group_name_H-M   'P 1'
#
loop_
_entity.id
_entity.type
_entity.pdbx_description
1 polymer ?
#
loop_
_entity_poly.entity_id
_entity_poly.type
_entity_poly.pdbx_seq_one_letter_code
_entity_poly.pdbx_strand_id
1 'polypeptide(L)'
;MFQERNKALLHPTNENEYFIDRDGRLFRYILQFYRRNKIVWPEPGSEHISREELEEEFDYFQIPSSHTSNDSNELSAPPIKVSPITKLVSTKLDDFMLVLRQSIIEICTILSDTNLQRFNTVLTLTFSHENLISNGITSVNLKPKNDHLTRMLLKSLLPFGKLGYFLLDQFGEEIGKYLHRNIPEVTWELNHKIYGPREKFYDIILNINYQFNRDDVLNNSSLNAQE
;
A
#
# COMPACT_ATOMS: atom_id res chain seq x y z
N MET A 1 9.81 -27.92 9.51
CA MET A 1 9.23 -29.24 9.19
C MET A 1 9.10 -30.08 10.47
N PHE A 2 10.21 -30.42 11.15
CA PHE A 2 10.20 -31.22 12.38
C PHE A 2 10.22 -30.40 13.67
N GLN A 3 9.43 -29.33 13.74
CA GLN A 3 9.30 -28.54 14.98
C GLN A 3 8.44 -29.29 16.01
N GLU A 4 8.64 -29.01 17.30
CA GLU A 4 7.97 -29.67 18.43
C GLU A 4 6.44 -29.78 18.24
N ARG A 5 5.82 -28.72 17.72
CA ARG A 5 4.38 -28.60 17.48
C ARG A 5 3.85 -29.44 16.30
N ASN A 6 4.74 -29.89 15.40
CA ASN A 6 4.40 -30.74 14.26
C ASN A 6 4.60 -32.24 14.58
N LYS A 7 5.00 -32.59 15.82
CA LYS A 7 5.25 -33.99 16.23
C LYS A 7 4.04 -34.89 16.01
N ALA A 8 2.82 -34.36 16.13
CA ALA A 8 1.58 -35.11 15.89
C ALA A 8 1.37 -35.52 14.42
N LEU A 9 2.03 -34.83 13.48
CA LEU A 9 1.96 -35.12 12.04
C LEU A 9 3.08 -36.06 11.57
N LEU A 10 4.01 -36.41 12.48
CA LEU A 10 5.13 -37.29 12.17
C LEU A 10 4.73 -38.73 12.47
N HIS A 11 4.41 -39.49 11.43
CA HIS A 11 4.20 -40.92 11.50
C HIS A 11 5.41 -41.63 10.88
N PRO A 12 6.47 -41.92 11.67
CA PRO A 12 7.62 -42.62 11.16
C PRO A 12 7.22 -44.06 10.79
N THR A 13 7.43 -44.42 9.53
CA THR A 13 7.51 -45.81 9.07
C THR A 13 9.00 -46.16 8.98
N ASN A 14 9.41 -47.34 9.45
CA ASN A 14 10.81 -47.81 9.34
C ASN A 14 11.87 -46.81 9.87
N GLU A 15 11.69 -46.35 11.12
CA GLU A 15 12.64 -45.53 11.90
C GLU A 15 12.94 -44.10 11.38
N ASN A 16 12.88 -43.83 10.07
CA ASN A 16 13.20 -42.51 9.49
C ASN A 16 12.43 -42.17 8.19
N GLU A 17 11.47 -42.97 7.76
CA GLU A 17 10.60 -42.63 6.63
C GLU A 17 9.35 -41.94 7.16
N TYR A 18 8.96 -40.82 6.55
CA TYR A 18 7.80 -40.04 6.96
C TYR A 18 6.81 -39.98 5.80
N PHE A 19 5.56 -40.34 6.08
CA PHE A 19 4.48 -40.17 5.12
C PHE A 19 3.79 -38.81 5.36
N ILE A 20 3.60 -38.04 4.28
CA ILE A 20 2.94 -36.74 4.30
C ILE A 20 1.87 -36.76 3.20
N ASP A 21 0.60 -36.64 3.60
CA ASP A 21 -0.55 -36.70 2.71
C ASP A 21 -0.86 -35.31 2.11
N ARG A 22 0.05 -34.81 1.25
CA ARG A 22 -0.04 -33.49 0.56
C ARG A 22 0.41 -33.61 -0.90
N ASP A 23 0.18 -32.57 -1.72
CA ASP A 23 0.59 -32.59 -3.13
C ASP A 23 2.13 -32.57 -3.27
N GLY A 24 2.68 -33.66 -3.81
CA GLY A 24 4.12 -33.83 -4.00
C GLY A 24 4.77 -32.83 -4.96
N ARG A 25 4.01 -32.24 -5.90
CA ARG A 25 4.50 -31.20 -6.82
C ARG A 25 4.73 -29.89 -6.08
N LEU A 26 3.77 -29.48 -5.25
CA LEU A 26 3.90 -28.29 -4.40
C LEU A 26 4.96 -28.49 -3.31
N PHE A 27 5.08 -29.71 -2.79
CA PHE A 27 6.07 -30.06 -1.77
C PHE A 27 7.53 -29.79 -2.21
N ARG A 28 7.81 -29.79 -3.51
CA ARG A 28 9.11 -29.34 -4.05
C ARG A 28 9.47 -27.94 -3.56
N TYR A 29 8.53 -27.00 -3.57
CA TYR A 29 8.74 -25.61 -3.16
C TYR A 29 8.96 -25.48 -1.66
N ILE A 30 8.23 -26.29 -0.87
CA ILE A 30 8.43 -26.45 0.57
C ILE A 30 9.87 -26.88 0.87
N LEU A 31 10.37 -27.90 0.17
CA LEU A 31 11.75 -28.36 0.33
C LEU A 31 12.78 -27.31 -0.10
N GLN A 32 12.52 -26.56 -1.17
CA GLN A 32 13.44 -25.50 -1.61
C GLN A 32 13.51 -24.37 -0.58
N PHE A 33 12.40 -24.02 0.07
CA PHE A 33 12.40 -23.10 1.19
C PHE A 33 13.30 -23.63 2.32
N TYR A 34 13.14 -24.87 2.77
CA TYR A 34 13.99 -25.42 3.84
C TYR A 34 15.48 -25.52 3.46
N ARG A 35 15.82 -25.69 2.18
CA ARG A 35 17.22 -25.72 1.70
C ARG A 35 17.86 -24.35 1.59
N ARG A 36 17.11 -23.34 1.14
CA ARG A 36 17.64 -22.01 0.75
C ARG A 36 17.20 -20.88 1.67
N ASN A 37 16.28 -21.15 2.59
CA ASN A 37 15.58 -20.19 3.42
C ASN A 37 14.94 -19.04 2.61
N LYS A 38 14.43 -19.34 1.41
CA LYS A 38 13.82 -18.39 0.48
C LYS A 38 12.68 -19.03 -0.30
N ILE A 39 11.54 -18.35 -0.39
CA ILE A 39 10.43 -18.74 -1.24
C ILE A 39 10.79 -18.44 -2.70
N VAL A 40 10.63 -19.44 -3.56
CA VAL A 40 10.77 -19.31 -5.02
C VAL A 40 9.39 -19.53 -5.61
N TRP A 41 8.85 -18.53 -6.29
CA TRP A 41 7.56 -18.65 -6.95
C TRP A 41 7.71 -19.30 -8.33
N PRO A 42 6.74 -20.11 -8.79
CA PRO A 42 6.72 -20.59 -10.18
C PRO A 42 6.72 -19.40 -11.14
N GLU A 43 7.42 -19.55 -12.27
CA GLU A 43 7.37 -18.54 -13.34
C GLU A 43 6.01 -18.60 -14.04
N PRO A 44 5.44 -17.45 -14.47
CA PRO A 44 4.18 -17.44 -15.18
C PRO A 44 4.23 -18.35 -16.42
N GLY A 45 3.43 -19.41 -16.42
CA GLY A 45 3.31 -20.37 -17.52
C GLY A 45 4.29 -21.53 -17.52
N SER A 46 5.15 -21.70 -16.49
CA SER A 46 6.09 -22.82 -16.43
C SER A 46 5.49 -24.10 -15.83
N GLU A 47 4.50 -23.98 -14.94
CA GLU A 47 3.79 -25.11 -14.31
C GLU A 47 2.32 -24.72 -14.02
N HIS A 48 1.38 -25.68 -14.09
CA HIS A 48 -0.04 -25.48 -13.72
C HIS A 48 -0.23 -25.43 -12.20
N ILE A 49 0.56 -24.64 -11.49
CA ILE A 49 0.47 -24.45 -10.05
C ILE A 49 0.00 -23.02 -9.81
N SER A 50 -1.16 -22.87 -9.18
CA SER A 50 -1.63 -21.54 -8.82
C SER A 50 -0.86 -21.00 -7.61
N ARG A 51 -0.89 -19.67 -7.44
CA ARG A 51 -0.25 -19.05 -6.28
C ARG A 51 -0.99 -19.43 -5.00
N GLU A 52 -2.30 -19.53 -5.08
CA GLU A 52 -3.21 -19.87 -4.00
C GLU A 52 -2.93 -21.29 -3.48
N GLU A 53 -2.77 -22.27 -4.37
CA GLU A 53 -2.43 -23.66 -4.01
C GLU A 53 -1.10 -23.74 -3.25
N LEU A 54 -0.11 -22.95 -3.67
CA LEU A 54 1.20 -22.94 -3.02
C LEU A 54 1.19 -22.19 -1.69
N GLU A 55 0.36 -21.15 -1.55
CA GLU A 55 0.16 -20.43 -0.29
C GLU A 55 -0.53 -21.31 0.77
N GLU A 56 -1.50 -22.15 0.38
CA GLU A 56 -2.11 -23.16 1.27
C GLU A 56 -1.08 -24.17 1.79
N GLU A 57 -0.14 -24.60 0.96
CA GLU A 57 0.95 -25.48 1.42
C GLU A 57 1.94 -24.74 2.33
N PHE A 58 2.26 -23.47 2.04
CA PHE A 58 3.09 -22.68 2.94
C PHE A 58 2.44 -22.49 4.32
N ASP A 59 1.13 -22.26 4.36
CA ASP A 59 0.39 -22.21 5.62
C ASP A 59 0.43 -23.56 6.36
N TYR A 60 0.13 -24.66 5.66
CA TYR A 60 0.17 -26.02 6.23
C TYR A 60 1.55 -26.37 6.82
N PHE A 61 2.63 -26.07 6.10
CA PHE A 61 4.01 -26.28 6.57
C PHE A 61 4.55 -25.15 7.45
N GLN A 62 3.72 -24.14 7.75
CA GLN A 62 4.02 -22.97 8.56
C GLN A 62 5.30 -22.26 8.13
N ILE A 63 5.47 -22.17 6.82
CA ILE A 63 6.50 -21.36 6.18
C ILE A 63 5.98 -19.91 6.23
N PRO A 64 6.76 -18.95 6.75
CA PRO A 64 6.36 -17.54 6.75
C PRO A 64 6.25 -17.06 5.30
N SER A 65 5.04 -17.15 4.74
CA SER A 65 4.65 -16.34 3.60
C SER A 65 4.52 -14.91 4.12
N SER A 66 4.93 -13.92 3.34
CA SER A 66 5.00 -12.51 3.74
C SER A 66 3.64 -11.87 4.07
N HIS A 67 2.60 -12.69 4.28
CA HIS A 67 1.21 -12.32 4.54
C HIS A 67 0.67 -13.11 5.74
N THR A 68 1.29 -13.00 6.92
CA THR A 68 0.58 -13.31 8.16
C THR A 68 0.31 -12.02 8.90
N SER A 69 -0.94 -11.58 8.73
CA SER A 69 -1.66 -10.66 9.58
C SER A 69 -1.36 -10.85 11.05
N ASN A 70 -1.17 -9.72 11.72
CA ASN A 70 -1.19 -9.52 13.16
C ASN A 70 -2.21 -10.43 13.85
N ASP A 71 -1.73 -11.35 14.67
CA ASP A 71 -2.44 -11.74 15.89
C ASP A 71 -1.44 -11.89 17.03
N SER A 72 -1.79 -11.22 18.12
CA SER A 72 -1.03 -11.02 19.34
C SER A 72 -0.65 -12.34 20.03
N ASN A 73 0.65 -12.57 20.21
CA ASN A 73 1.23 -12.92 21.51
C ASN A 73 2.76 -12.82 21.46
N GLU A 74 3.30 -12.00 22.36
CA GLU A 74 4.72 -11.76 22.55
C GLU A 74 5.48 -13.06 22.90
N LEU A 75 6.42 -13.44 22.04
CA LEU A 75 7.69 -13.99 22.47
C LEU A 75 8.76 -13.61 21.42
N SER A 76 9.38 -12.46 21.67
CA SER A 76 10.66 -11.96 21.13
C SER A 76 11.29 -12.78 19.99
N ALA A 77 10.70 -12.68 18.78
CA ALA A 77 11.40 -13.04 17.57
C ALA A 77 12.55 -12.02 17.33
N PRO A 78 13.74 -12.46 16.87
CA PRO A 78 14.82 -11.54 16.54
C PRO A 78 14.34 -10.56 15.45
N PRO A 79 14.77 -9.29 15.48
CA PRO A 79 14.31 -8.29 14.54
C PRO A 79 14.57 -8.79 13.11
N ILE A 80 13.49 -8.91 12.32
CA ILE A 80 13.58 -9.18 10.89
C ILE A 80 14.54 -8.14 10.33
N LYS A 81 15.70 -8.60 9.84
CA LYS A 81 16.70 -7.71 9.21
C LYS A 81 16.13 -7.23 7.88
N VAL A 82 15.35 -6.16 7.93
CA VAL A 82 14.85 -5.47 6.74
C VAL A 82 16.05 -4.92 5.98
N SER A 83 16.15 -5.23 4.68
CA SER A 83 17.19 -4.68 3.83
C SER A 83 17.19 -3.15 3.91
N PRO A 84 18.35 -2.48 4.03
CA PRO A 84 18.42 -1.02 4.03
C PRO A 84 17.74 -0.38 2.81
N ILE A 85 17.75 -1.07 1.67
CA ILE A 85 17.09 -0.62 0.43
C ILE A 85 15.57 -0.69 0.58
N THR A 86 15.04 -1.79 1.11
CA THR A 86 13.59 -1.91 1.38
C THR A 86 13.14 -0.84 2.36
N LYS A 87 13.91 -0.62 3.44
CA LYS A 87 13.63 0.44 4.40
C LYS A 87 13.62 1.82 3.73
N LEU A 88 14.55 2.09 2.83
CA LEU A 88 14.60 3.34 2.07
C LEU A 88 13.34 3.53 1.21
N VAL A 89 12.91 2.51 0.47
CA VAL A 89 11.70 2.59 -0.36
C VAL A 89 10.45 2.78 0.50
N SER A 90 10.34 2.06 1.62
CA SER A 90 9.25 2.25 2.58
C SER A 90 9.21 3.69 3.11
N THR A 91 10.36 4.24 3.53
CA THR A 91 10.44 5.65 3.97
C THR A 91 10.01 6.61 2.87
N LYS A 92 10.36 6.34 1.60
CA LYS A 92 9.91 7.19 0.49
C LYS A 92 8.40 7.13 0.24
N LEU A 93 7.78 5.97 0.41
CA LEU A 93 6.34 5.83 0.35
C LEU A 93 5.68 6.59 1.51
N ASP A 94 6.22 6.45 2.73
CA ASP A 94 5.71 7.17 3.91
C ASP A 94 5.82 8.69 3.74
N ASP A 95 6.95 9.19 3.25
CA ASP A 95 7.14 10.61 2.96
C ASP A 95 6.13 11.10 1.91
N PHE A 96 5.86 10.31 0.86
CA PHE A 96 4.87 10.64 -0.17
C PHE A 96 3.45 10.71 0.42
N MET A 97 3.09 9.74 1.25
CA MET A 97 1.80 9.70 1.95
C MET A 97 1.62 10.89 2.90
N LEU A 98 2.68 11.27 3.61
CA LEU A 98 2.67 12.44 4.48
C LEU A 98 2.38 13.71 3.67
N VAL A 99 3.06 13.92 2.54
CA VAL A 99 2.85 15.09 1.68
C VAL A 99 1.45 15.11 1.07
N LEU A 100 0.92 13.96 0.63
CA LEU A 100 -0.46 13.87 0.12
C LEU A 100 -1.49 14.25 1.19
N ARG A 101 -1.35 13.72 2.42
CA ARG A 101 -2.25 14.06 3.53
C ARG A 101 -2.17 15.53 3.89
N GLN A 102 -0.96 16.07 3.98
CA GLN A 102 -0.75 17.48 4.29
C GLN A 102 -1.37 18.38 3.21
N SER A 103 -1.26 17.99 1.94
CA SER A 103 -1.88 18.69 0.82
C SER A 103 -3.42 18.75 0.96
N ILE A 104 -4.06 17.64 1.34
CA ILE A 104 -5.50 17.57 1.60
C ILE A 104 -5.89 18.49 2.76
N ILE A 105 -5.15 18.43 3.88
CA ILE A 105 -5.41 19.26 5.06
C ILE A 105 -5.29 20.75 4.71
N GLU A 106 -4.24 21.15 3.98
CA GLU A 106 -4.05 22.55 3.55
C GLU A 106 -5.19 23.04 2.65
N ILE A 107 -5.67 22.19 1.75
CA ILE A 107 -6.87 22.48 0.94
C ILE A 107 -8.07 22.70 1.85
N CYS A 108 -8.34 21.78 2.78
CA CYS A 108 -9.47 21.87 3.69
C CYS A 108 -9.41 23.14 4.55
N THR A 109 -8.26 23.47 5.13
CA THR A 109 -8.07 24.67 5.95
C THR A 109 -8.40 25.94 5.15
N ILE A 110 -7.78 26.13 3.98
CA ILE A 110 -7.97 27.34 3.18
C ILE A 110 -9.40 27.48 2.66
N LEU A 111 -10.05 26.36 2.30
CA LEU A 111 -11.43 26.40 1.84
C LEU A 111 -12.41 26.62 3.00
N SER A 112 -12.11 26.07 4.18
CA SER A 112 -12.91 26.26 5.38
C SER A 112 -12.96 27.73 5.81
N ASP A 113 -11.87 28.47 5.64
CA ASP A 113 -11.82 29.92 5.89
C ASP A 113 -12.83 30.71 5.02
N THR A 114 -13.20 30.17 3.86
CA THR A 114 -14.14 30.81 2.93
C THR A 114 -15.58 30.34 3.09
N ASN A 115 -15.80 29.06 3.41
CA ASN A 115 -17.14 28.49 3.60
C ASN A 115 -17.11 27.24 4.50
N LEU A 116 -17.40 27.44 5.79
CA LEU A 116 -17.48 26.36 6.77
C LEU A 116 -18.71 25.45 6.64
N GLN A 117 -19.74 25.85 5.88
CA GLN A 117 -20.96 25.03 5.77
C GLN A 117 -20.79 23.88 4.78
N ARG A 118 -20.10 24.14 3.66
CA ARG A 118 -19.82 23.15 2.63
C ARG A 118 -18.76 23.65 1.66
N PHE A 119 -17.94 22.73 1.16
CA PHE A 119 -17.10 22.98 -0.01
C PHE A 119 -16.86 21.67 -0.77
N ASN A 120 -16.68 21.80 -2.07
CA ASN A 120 -16.27 20.70 -2.94
C ASN A 120 -15.10 21.18 -3.79
N THR A 121 -14.03 20.40 -3.77
CA THR A 121 -12.83 20.66 -4.54
C THR A 121 -12.29 19.38 -5.15
N VAL A 122 -11.81 19.50 -6.38
CA VAL A 122 -11.11 18.42 -7.09
C VAL A 122 -9.63 18.81 -7.22
N LEU A 123 -8.76 18.00 -6.63
CA LEU A 123 -7.32 18.06 -6.85
C LEU A 123 -6.92 16.98 -7.85
N THR A 124 -6.30 17.37 -8.95
CA THR A 124 -5.70 16.44 -9.92
C THR A 124 -4.19 16.58 -9.90
N LEU A 125 -3.49 15.47 -9.66
CA LEU A 125 -2.03 15.38 -9.66
C LEU A 125 -1.60 14.47 -10.80
N THR A 126 -0.64 14.91 -11.62
CA THR A 126 -0.12 14.12 -12.74
C THR A 126 1.36 13.83 -12.56
N PHE A 127 1.71 12.55 -12.67
CA PHE A 127 3.08 12.04 -12.60
C PHE A 127 3.45 11.37 -13.91
N SER A 128 4.54 11.81 -14.53
CA SER A 128 5.04 11.24 -15.78
C SER A 128 6.07 10.15 -15.51
N HIS A 129 6.07 9.10 -16.32
CA HIS A 129 7.16 8.14 -16.33
C HIS A 129 8.51 8.81 -16.63
N GLU A 130 9.59 8.36 -15.98
CA GLU A 130 10.89 9.05 -15.90
C GLU A 130 11.53 9.44 -17.25
N ASN A 131 11.15 8.75 -18.31
CA ASN A 131 11.69 8.95 -19.66
C ASN A 131 11.13 10.18 -20.41
N LEU A 132 10.17 10.91 -19.83
CA LEU A 132 9.46 11.99 -20.53
C LEU A 132 9.82 13.40 -20.04
N ILE A 133 10.09 13.57 -18.74
CA ILE A 133 10.23 14.91 -18.14
C ILE A 133 11.37 14.91 -17.11
N SER A 134 12.21 15.94 -17.16
CA SER A 134 13.39 16.09 -16.29
C SER A 134 13.07 16.11 -14.78
N ASN A 135 11.86 16.54 -14.39
CA ASN A 135 11.46 16.75 -12.99
C ASN A 135 10.28 15.86 -12.52
N GLY A 136 9.68 15.04 -13.39
CA GLY A 136 8.72 13.94 -13.07
C GLY A 136 7.32 14.26 -12.52
N ILE A 137 7.06 15.39 -11.85
CA ILE A 137 5.66 15.86 -11.63
C ILE A 137 5.31 16.78 -12.78
N THR A 138 4.20 16.47 -13.43
CA THR A 138 3.80 17.15 -14.64
C THR A 138 2.81 18.26 -14.36
N SER A 139 1.89 18.06 -13.39
CA SER A 139 0.91 19.09 -13.04
C SER A 139 0.24 18.88 -11.69
N VAL A 140 -0.10 20.01 -11.07
CA VAL A 140 -1.07 20.12 -9.98
C VAL A 140 -2.21 20.99 -10.51
N ASN A 141 -3.44 20.50 -10.45
CA ASN A 141 -4.63 21.25 -10.86
C ASN A 141 -5.66 21.22 -9.74
N LEU A 142 -6.19 22.38 -9.40
CA LEU A 142 -7.27 22.51 -8.42
C LEU A 142 -8.51 23.09 -9.08
N LYS A 143 -9.68 22.52 -8.78
CA LYS A 143 -10.98 23.04 -9.18
C LYS A 143 -11.88 23.16 -7.94
N PRO A 144 -12.40 24.37 -7.62
CA PRO A 144 -12.18 25.65 -8.30
C PRO A 144 -10.71 26.10 -8.26
N LYS A 145 -10.32 26.93 -9.24
CA LYS A 145 -8.93 27.35 -9.43
C LYS A 145 -8.46 28.21 -8.24
N ASN A 146 -7.33 27.82 -7.64
CA ASN A 146 -6.62 28.60 -6.63
C ASN A 146 -5.11 28.56 -6.91
N ASP A 147 -4.58 29.66 -7.48
CA ASP A 147 -3.18 29.73 -7.93
C ASP A 147 -2.16 29.73 -6.79
N HIS A 148 -2.54 30.26 -5.62
CA HIS A 148 -1.66 30.23 -4.45
C HIS A 148 -1.50 28.80 -3.94
N LEU A 149 -2.62 28.13 -3.70
CA LEU A 149 -2.65 26.74 -3.24
C LEU A 149 -1.96 25.82 -4.24
N THR A 150 -2.28 25.95 -5.53
CA THR A 150 -1.67 25.14 -6.60
C THR A 150 -0.14 25.24 -6.60
N ARG A 151 0.42 26.44 -6.42
CA ARG A 151 1.89 26.64 -6.35
C ARG A 151 2.50 26.04 -5.09
N MET A 152 1.82 26.17 -3.95
CA MET A 152 2.27 25.60 -2.68
C MET A 152 2.31 24.07 -2.76
N LEU A 153 1.22 23.46 -3.23
CA LEU A 153 1.10 22.03 -3.44
C LEU A 153 2.16 21.52 -4.43
N LEU A 154 2.35 22.19 -5.56
CA LEU A 154 3.38 21.84 -6.54
C LEU A 154 4.78 21.82 -5.90
N LYS A 155 5.10 22.82 -5.07
CA LYS A 155 6.39 22.89 -4.37
C LYS A 155 6.58 21.72 -3.39
N SER A 156 5.52 21.35 -2.66
CA SER A 156 5.56 20.24 -1.71
C SER A 156 5.74 18.88 -2.39
N LEU A 157 5.11 18.71 -3.55
CA LEU A 157 5.12 17.45 -4.29
C LEU A 157 6.38 17.28 -5.14
N LEU A 158 7.03 18.37 -5.59
CA LEU A 158 8.20 18.36 -6.48
C LEU A 158 9.27 17.28 -6.16
N PRO A 159 9.64 16.99 -4.90
CA PRO A 159 10.59 15.92 -4.56
C PRO A 159 10.17 14.51 -5.02
N PHE A 160 8.87 14.28 -5.19
CA PHE A 160 8.27 13.02 -5.65
C PHE A 160 8.02 13.01 -7.15
N GLY A 161 8.60 13.95 -7.89
CA GLY A 161 8.48 14.03 -9.32
C GLY A 161 8.56 12.70 -10.05
N LYS A 162 9.79 12.21 -10.19
CA LYS A 162 10.08 10.96 -10.90
C LYS A 162 9.56 9.75 -10.15
N LEU A 163 9.68 9.80 -8.82
CA LEU A 163 9.34 8.71 -7.93
C LEU A 163 7.84 8.44 -7.84
N GLY A 164 7.01 9.47 -7.99
CA GLY A 164 5.56 9.37 -7.81
C GLY A 164 4.92 8.46 -8.86
N TYR A 165 5.40 8.46 -10.11
CA TYR A 165 4.95 7.47 -11.09
C TYR A 165 5.19 6.05 -10.58
N PHE A 166 6.41 5.74 -10.13
CA PHE A 166 6.77 4.42 -9.63
C PHE A 166 5.93 4.03 -8.40
N LEU A 167 5.74 4.94 -7.45
CA LEU A 167 4.95 4.67 -6.26
C LEU A 167 3.48 4.39 -6.59
N LEU A 168 2.90 5.10 -7.55
CA LEU A 168 1.52 4.87 -7.98
C LEU A 168 1.35 3.58 -8.77
N ASP A 169 2.34 3.24 -9.58
CA ASP A 169 2.37 1.98 -10.34
C ASP A 169 2.41 0.75 -9.42
N GLN A 170 3.08 0.87 -8.27
CA GLN A 170 3.28 -0.26 -7.35
C GLN A 170 2.29 -0.29 -6.19
N PHE A 171 1.79 0.87 -5.72
CA PHE A 171 1.01 0.99 -4.48
C PHE A 171 -0.25 1.84 -4.63
N GLY A 172 -0.64 2.22 -5.85
CA GLY A 172 -1.71 3.19 -6.07
C GLY A 172 -3.07 2.76 -5.50
N GLU A 173 -3.37 1.46 -5.49
CA GLU A 173 -4.60 0.93 -4.89
C GLU A 173 -4.56 1.00 -3.36
N GLU A 174 -3.45 0.60 -2.74
CA GLU A 174 -3.25 0.63 -1.29
C GLU A 174 -3.29 2.06 -0.75
N ILE A 175 -2.69 3.00 -1.49
CA ILE A 175 -2.73 4.43 -1.18
C ILE A 175 -4.19 4.91 -1.17
N GLY A 176 -4.97 4.58 -2.21
CA GLY A 176 -6.39 4.95 -2.29
C GLY A 176 -7.22 4.36 -1.15
N LYS A 177 -7.05 3.07 -0.86
CA LYS A 177 -7.71 2.38 0.27
C LYS A 177 -7.35 3.02 1.60
N TYR A 178 -6.08 3.36 1.80
CA TYR A 178 -5.63 4.04 3.02
C TYR A 178 -6.28 5.43 3.15
N LEU A 179 -6.28 6.25 2.10
CA LEU A 179 -6.86 7.59 2.14
C LEU A 179 -8.37 7.53 2.44
N HIS A 180 -9.11 6.66 1.76
CA HIS A 180 -10.55 6.50 2.00
C HIS A 180 -10.87 6.07 3.44
N ARG A 181 -10.04 5.19 4.03
CA ARG A 181 -10.21 4.75 5.42
C ARG A 181 -9.93 5.84 6.44
N ASN A 182 -9.00 6.75 6.15
CA ASN A 182 -8.52 7.74 7.12
C ASN A 182 -9.14 9.13 6.91
N ILE A 183 -9.69 9.44 5.73
CA ILE A 183 -10.29 10.73 5.37
C ILE A 183 -11.58 10.46 4.56
N PRO A 184 -12.73 10.24 5.22
CA PRO A 184 -13.99 9.85 4.56
C PRO A 184 -14.49 10.86 3.53
N GLU A 185 -14.15 12.13 3.69
CA GLU A 185 -14.51 13.24 2.80
C GLU A 185 -13.75 13.20 1.46
N VAL A 186 -12.77 12.32 1.34
CA VAL A 186 -11.92 12.19 0.16
C VAL A 186 -12.24 10.90 -0.59
N THR A 187 -12.53 11.07 -1.88
CA THR A 187 -12.57 9.97 -2.84
C THR A 187 -11.28 9.96 -3.68
N TRP A 188 -10.85 8.77 -4.06
CA TRP A 188 -9.62 8.53 -4.80
C TRP A 188 -9.95 7.88 -6.15
N GLU A 189 -9.42 8.44 -7.22
CA GLU A 189 -9.38 7.80 -8.53
C GLU A 189 -7.95 7.79 -9.05
N LEU A 190 -7.51 6.65 -9.57
CA LEU A 190 -6.21 6.48 -10.19
C LEU A 190 -6.39 6.13 -11.67
N ASN A 191 -5.88 6.98 -12.54
CA ASN A 191 -6.00 6.82 -13.98
C ASN A 191 -4.61 6.63 -14.60
N HIS A 192 -4.40 5.47 -15.23
CA HIS A 192 -3.21 5.22 -16.03
C HIS A 192 -3.46 5.66 -17.47
N LYS A 193 -2.70 6.65 -17.94
CA LYS A 193 -2.84 7.21 -19.30
C LYS A 193 -1.63 6.81 -20.14
N ILE A 194 -1.89 6.13 -21.24
CA ILE A 194 -0.88 5.67 -22.20
C ILE A 194 -1.21 6.28 -23.57
N TYR A 195 -0.37 7.19 -24.04
CA TYR A 195 -0.53 7.85 -25.35
C TYR A 195 0.42 7.26 -26.42
N GLY A 196 1.32 6.36 -26.02
CA GLY A 196 2.25 5.69 -26.91
C GLY A 196 3.22 4.78 -26.15
N PRO A 197 4.28 4.27 -26.81
CA PRO A 197 5.21 3.33 -26.18
C PRO A 197 6.02 3.95 -25.02
N ARG A 198 6.20 5.27 -25.03
CA ARG A 198 6.99 6.01 -24.03
C ARG A 198 6.17 6.97 -23.18
N GLU A 199 5.02 7.42 -23.68
CA GLU A 199 4.17 8.42 -23.04
C GLU A 199 3.19 7.77 -22.08
N LYS A 200 3.62 7.65 -20.82
CA LYS A 200 2.86 7.04 -19.73
C LYS A 200 2.77 8.02 -18.56
N PHE A 201 1.55 8.18 -18.05
CA PHE A 201 1.25 9.06 -16.93
C PHE A 201 0.31 8.36 -15.94
N TYR A 202 0.46 8.69 -14.68
CA TYR A 202 -0.59 8.46 -13.69
C TYR A 202 -1.22 9.80 -13.31
N ASP A 203 -2.54 9.85 -13.39
CA ASP A 203 -3.33 10.91 -12.80
C ASP A 203 -4.00 10.39 -11.53
N ILE A 204 -3.76 11.09 -10.43
CA ILE A 204 -4.55 10.96 -9.22
C ILE A 204 -5.61 12.04 -9.25
N ILE A 205 -6.86 11.67 -9.01
CA ILE A 205 -7.96 12.61 -8.80
C ILE A 205 -8.47 12.40 -7.37
N LEU A 206 -8.35 13.45 -6.56
CA LEU A 206 -8.89 13.52 -5.21
C LEU A 206 -10.11 14.44 -5.24
N ASN A 207 -11.31 13.90 -5.07
CA ASN A 207 -12.48 14.74 -4.83
C ASN A 207 -12.67 14.87 -3.32
N ILE A 208 -12.54 16.11 -2.84
CA ILE A 208 -12.63 16.51 -1.44
C ILE A 208 -13.98 17.20 -1.26
N ASN A 209 -14.92 16.52 -0.61
CA ASN A 209 -16.27 17.01 -0.43
C ASN A 209 -16.62 17.05 1.06
N TYR A 210 -16.72 18.27 1.59
CA TYR A 210 -17.09 18.49 2.97
C TYR A 210 -18.49 19.11 3.04
N GLN A 211 -19.29 18.58 3.96
CA GLN A 211 -20.59 19.12 4.33
C GLN A 211 -20.68 19.15 5.85
N PHE A 212 -21.00 20.31 6.40
CA PHE A 212 -21.15 20.49 7.84
C PHE A 212 -22.22 19.55 8.40
N ASN A 213 -21.83 18.77 9.40
CA ASN A 213 -22.73 17.99 10.23
C ASN A 213 -22.60 18.44 11.68
N ARG A 214 -23.70 18.97 12.24
CA ARG A 214 -23.73 19.49 13.59
C ARG A 214 -23.39 18.42 14.63
N ASP A 215 -23.92 17.22 14.47
CA ASP A 215 -23.78 16.15 15.46
C ASP A 215 -22.35 15.59 15.44
N ASP A 216 -21.76 15.43 14.25
CA ASP A 216 -20.35 15.03 14.11
C ASP A 216 -19.41 16.08 14.74
N VAL A 217 -19.66 17.37 14.49
CA VAL A 217 -18.87 18.45 15.09
C VAL A 217 -18.99 18.45 16.61
N LEU A 218 -20.20 18.31 17.15
CA LEU A 218 -20.39 18.22 18.59
C LEU A 218 -19.65 17.02 19.17
N ASN A 219 -19.84 15.83 18.60
CA ASN A 219 -19.24 14.58 19.07
C ASN A 219 -17.71 14.61 19.10
N ASN A 220 -17.09 15.39 18.19
CA ASN A 220 -15.64 15.54 18.07
C ASN A 220 -15.10 16.85 18.67
N SER A 221 -15.94 17.62 19.38
CA SER A 221 -15.54 18.86 20.05
C SER A 221 -15.36 18.66 21.55
N SER A 222 -14.65 19.59 22.18
CA SER A 222 -14.56 19.66 23.65
C SER A 222 -15.89 19.92 24.35
N LEU A 223 -16.99 20.18 23.61
CA LEU A 223 -18.34 20.32 24.15
C LEU A 223 -19.00 18.96 24.43
N ASN A 224 -18.48 17.86 23.88
CA ASN A 224 -18.95 16.49 24.15
C ASN A 224 -18.28 15.89 25.40
N ALA A 225 -17.95 16.72 26.39
CA ALA A 225 -17.59 16.22 27.70
C ALA A 225 -18.85 15.56 28.30
N GLN A 226 -18.88 14.23 28.28
CA GLN A 226 -19.82 13.47 29.09
C GLN A 226 -19.50 13.77 30.56
N GLU A 227 -20.38 14.52 31.24
CA GLU A 227 -20.49 14.52 32.70
C GLU A 227 -21.06 13.18 33.19
#